data_AF-A0A089H0N7-F1
#
_entry.id   AF-A0A089H0N7-F1
#
_cell.length_a   1.000
_cell.length_b   1.000
_cell.length_c   1.000
_cell.angle_alpha   90.00
_cell.angle_beta   90.00
_cell.angle_gamma   90.00
#
_symmetry.space_group_name_H-M   'P 1'
#
loop_
_entity.id
_entity.type
_entity.pdbx_description
1 polymer ?
#
loop_
_entity_poly.entity_id
_entity_poly.type
_entity_poly.pdbx_seq_one_letter_code
_entity_poly.pdbx_strand_id
1 'polypeptide(L)'
;HQASPRSDSTGERWPADGLVTRTTGKVYLTMDGRDFTCTASVVDSANRSTLVTAGHCAKDGRGSWARNWTFVPAYSDGDSPYGRFTASDMLVAPQWSRQADDSYDFAMVVVNTDDGTSVQDRVGSQRIAFGSWTEEKVREGVQVYAFGYPSSSPYRGEHLHYCS
;
A
#
# COMPACT_ATOMS: atom_id res chain seq x y z
N HIS A 1 -3.56 20.41 11.19
CA HIS A 1 -2.76 21.19 10.22
C HIS A 1 -2.08 20.21 9.28
N GLN A 2 -2.56 20.09 8.03
CA GLN A 2 -1.90 19.25 7.01
C GLN A 2 -0.74 20.06 6.44
N ALA A 3 0.45 19.46 6.35
CA ALA A 3 1.59 20.09 5.70
C ALA A 3 1.26 20.35 4.23
N SER A 4 1.55 21.55 3.73
CA SER A 4 1.36 21.87 2.32
C SER A 4 2.39 21.13 1.48
N PRO A 5 1.95 20.42 0.43
CA PRO A 5 2.80 19.82 -0.58
C PRO A 5 3.84 20.74 -1.21
N ARG A 6 4.98 20.16 -1.61
CA ARG A 6 5.96 20.79 -2.50
C ARG A 6 6.10 19.97 -3.78
N SER A 7 6.04 20.63 -4.92
CA SER A 7 6.07 20.02 -6.26
C SER A 7 7.41 19.39 -6.68
N ASP A 8 8.37 19.29 -5.75
CA ASP A 8 9.73 18.80 -5.96
C ASP A 8 10.13 17.69 -4.95
N SER A 9 9.16 17.09 -4.24
CA SER A 9 9.48 16.01 -3.30
C SER A 9 9.92 14.75 -4.05
N THR A 10 11.20 14.40 -3.91
CA THR A 10 11.81 13.19 -4.50
C THR A 10 11.80 11.97 -3.56
N GLY A 11 10.99 12.00 -2.50
CA GLY A 11 10.96 10.96 -1.47
C GLY A 11 11.21 11.49 -0.06
N GLU A 12 10.69 12.67 0.28
CA GLU A 12 10.82 13.25 1.61
C GLU A 12 10.05 12.43 2.66
N ARG A 13 10.52 12.46 3.92
CA ARG A 13 9.77 11.89 5.04
C ARG A 13 8.47 12.69 5.21
N TRP A 14 7.34 11.99 5.30
CA TRP A 14 6.05 12.61 5.59
C TRP A 14 5.97 12.98 7.09
N PRO A 15 5.89 14.27 7.45
CA PRO A 15 5.95 14.70 8.84
C PRO A 15 4.57 14.82 9.49
N ALA A 16 3.51 14.76 8.68
CA ALA A 16 2.16 15.09 9.12
C ALA A 16 1.37 13.84 9.56
N ASP A 17 0.50 14.05 10.53
CA ASP A 17 -0.55 13.09 10.84
C ASP A 17 -1.72 13.26 9.84
N GLY A 18 -2.69 12.35 9.89
CA GLY A 18 -3.91 12.43 9.10
C GLY A 18 -4.37 11.07 8.62
N LEU A 19 -5.43 11.09 7.81
CA LEU A 19 -6.03 9.86 7.32
C LEU A 19 -5.02 9.01 6.53
N VAL A 20 -4.22 9.63 5.65
CA VAL A 20 -3.20 8.92 4.86
C VAL A 20 -2.18 8.21 5.74
N THR A 21 -1.69 8.87 6.80
CA THR A 21 -0.73 8.29 7.74
C THR A 21 -1.27 7.04 8.42
N ARG A 22 -2.56 7.03 8.78
CA ARG A 22 -3.21 5.89 9.45
C ARG A 22 -3.60 4.77 8.48
N THR A 23 -4.03 5.12 7.27
CA THR A 23 -4.49 4.14 6.29
C THR A 23 -3.36 3.55 5.44
N THR A 24 -2.19 4.16 5.41
CA THR A 24 -1.01 3.65 4.69
C THR A 24 -0.08 2.94 5.67
N GLY A 25 0.36 1.75 5.29
CA GLY A 25 1.14 0.89 6.17
C GLY A 25 2.23 0.12 5.45
N LYS A 26 3.22 -0.29 6.25
CA LYS A 26 4.29 -1.17 5.79
C LYS A 26 3.76 -2.60 5.72
N VAL A 27 4.17 -3.30 4.67
CA VAL A 27 3.85 -4.70 4.45
C VAL A 27 5.12 -5.51 4.62
N TYR A 28 5.02 -6.63 5.32
CA TYR A 28 6.04 -7.67 5.37
C TYR A 28 5.50 -8.90 4.64
N LEU A 29 6.32 -9.56 3.83
CA LEU A 29 5.94 -10.77 3.11
C LEU A 29 7.15 -11.67 2.84
N THR A 30 6.89 -12.95 2.63
CA THR A 30 7.88 -13.92 2.17
C THR A 30 7.48 -14.42 0.78
N MET A 31 8.42 -14.42 -0.16
CA MET A 31 8.21 -14.93 -1.53
C MET A 31 9.45 -15.70 -1.97
N ASP A 32 9.24 -16.91 -2.49
CA ASP A 32 10.33 -17.82 -2.93
C ASP A 32 11.46 -17.98 -1.90
N GLY A 33 11.07 -18.10 -0.62
CA GLY A 33 11.98 -18.32 0.51
C GLY A 33 12.75 -17.08 0.96
N ARG A 34 12.40 -15.89 0.46
CA ARG A 34 13.03 -14.62 0.83
C ARG A 34 12.02 -13.64 1.38
N ASP A 35 12.42 -12.86 2.37
CA ASP A 35 11.59 -11.82 2.95
C ASP A 35 11.71 -10.49 2.21
N PHE A 36 10.58 -9.82 2.03
CA PHE A 36 10.45 -8.55 1.34
C PHE A 36 9.56 -7.60 2.14
N THR A 37 9.67 -6.31 1.80
CA THR A 37 8.81 -5.27 2.35
C THR A 37 8.14 -4.49 1.22
N CYS A 38 6.87 -4.17 1.42
CA CYS A 38 6.06 -3.37 0.50
C CYS A 38 5.32 -2.26 1.27
N THR A 39 4.45 -1.55 0.55
CA THR A 39 3.46 -0.63 1.13
C THR A 39 2.06 -1.04 0.65
N ALA A 40 1.06 -0.86 1.50
CA ALA A 40 -0.34 -0.95 1.11
C ALA A 40 -1.15 0.21 1.69
N SER A 41 -2.33 0.45 1.13
CA SER A 41 -3.30 1.41 1.68
C SER A 41 -4.66 0.75 1.90
N VAL A 42 -5.30 1.06 3.02
CA VAL A 42 -6.69 0.65 3.30
C VAL A 42 -7.63 1.40 2.37
N VAL A 43 -8.48 0.67 1.66
CA VAL A 43 -9.48 1.25 0.75
C VAL A 43 -10.89 0.95 1.23
N ASP A 44 -11.80 1.88 0.94
CA ASP A 44 -13.20 1.74 1.33
C ASP A 44 -13.81 0.50 0.66
N SER A 45 -14.32 -0.41 1.48
CA SER A 45 -14.79 -1.71 1.04
C SER A 45 -15.93 -2.23 1.90
N ALA A 46 -16.86 -2.96 1.30
CA ALA A 46 -18.02 -3.51 2.02
C ALA A 46 -17.61 -4.47 3.16
N ASN A 47 -16.50 -5.19 3.01
CA ASN A 47 -15.95 -6.09 4.02
C ASN A 47 -15.08 -5.38 5.07
N ARG A 48 -14.85 -4.06 4.93
CA ARG A 48 -14.03 -3.23 5.82
C ARG A 48 -12.59 -3.74 6.01
N SER A 49 -12.12 -4.59 5.12
CA SER A 49 -10.90 -5.39 5.29
C SER A 49 -10.04 -5.46 4.03
N THR A 50 -10.29 -4.59 3.05
CA THR A 50 -9.58 -4.61 1.77
C THR A 50 -8.49 -3.53 1.72
N LEU A 51 -7.32 -3.93 1.25
CA LEU A 51 -6.15 -3.09 1.00
C LEU A 51 -5.84 -3.07 -0.50
N VAL A 52 -5.29 -1.97 -0.99
CA VAL A 52 -4.67 -1.89 -2.31
C VAL A 52 -3.14 -1.86 -2.19
N THR A 53 -2.46 -2.59 -3.06
CA THR A 53 -0.98 -2.63 -3.17
C THR A 53 -0.58 -3.01 -4.60
N ALA A 54 0.72 -3.18 -4.87
CA ALA A 54 1.21 -3.66 -6.16
C ALA A 54 0.94 -5.17 -6.32
N GLY A 55 0.77 -5.62 -7.56
CA GLY A 55 0.63 -7.03 -7.93
C GLY A 55 1.82 -7.87 -7.44
N HIS A 56 3.04 -7.39 -7.65
CA HIS A 56 4.27 -8.06 -7.22
C HIS A 56 4.41 -8.18 -5.70
N CYS A 57 3.72 -7.34 -4.92
CA CYS A 57 3.68 -7.47 -3.46
C CYS A 57 2.75 -8.62 -3.00
N ALA A 58 1.91 -9.15 -3.88
CA ALA A 58 1.02 -10.28 -3.62
C ALA A 58 1.43 -11.56 -4.36
N LYS A 59 1.99 -11.43 -5.57
CA LYS A 59 2.37 -12.56 -6.44
C LYS A 59 3.51 -12.20 -7.38
N ASP A 60 4.48 -13.08 -7.53
CA ASP A 60 5.60 -12.95 -8.50
C ASP A 60 5.14 -13.15 -9.96
N GLY A 61 4.24 -12.31 -10.47
CA GLY A 61 3.66 -12.44 -11.81
C GLY A 61 3.04 -13.84 -12.03
N ARG A 62 3.71 -14.68 -12.83
CA ARG A 62 3.33 -16.09 -13.11
C ARG A 62 3.78 -17.10 -12.03
N GLY A 63 4.61 -16.67 -11.10
CA GLY A 63 5.26 -17.48 -10.07
C GLY A 63 4.44 -17.59 -8.78
N SER A 64 5.15 -17.60 -7.65
CA SER A 64 4.59 -17.88 -6.34
C SER A 64 3.69 -16.76 -5.82
N TRP A 65 2.68 -17.13 -5.02
CA TRP A 65 1.97 -16.20 -4.16
C TRP A 65 2.82 -15.87 -2.93
N ALA A 66 2.70 -14.64 -2.45
CA ALA A 66 3.31 -14.22 -1.20
C ALA A 66 2.77 -15.03 -0.01
N ARG A 67 3.63 -15.28 0.97
CA ARG A 67 3.32 -15.92 2.25
C ARG A 67 3.67 -14.97 3.39
N ASN A 68 3.22 -15.29 4.60
CA ASN A 68 3.47 -14.50 5.81
C ASN A 68 3.14 -13.00 5.64
N TRP A 69 2.17 -12.71 4.78
CA TRP A 69 1.86 -11.36 4.34
C TRP A 69 1.14 -10.62 5.46
N THR A 70 1.78 -9.57 6.00
CA THR A 70 1.33 -8.85 7.18
C THR A 70 1.39 -7.35 6.94
N PHE A 71 0.26 -6.68 7.10
CA PHE A 71 0.12 -5.24 7.00
C PHE A 71 0.17 -4.58 8.38
N VAL A 72 0.96 -3.50 8.49
CA VAL A 72 1.13 -2.70 9.72
C VAL A 72 0.79 -1.23 9.41
N PRO A 73 -0.45 -0.78 9.72
CA PRO A 73 -0.87 0.59 9.48
C PRO A 73 -0.12 1.58 10.38
N ALA A 74 0.22 2.75 9.84
CA ALA A 74 0.99 3.79 10.51
C ALA A 74 2.29 3.29 11.18
N TYR A 75 2.94 2.30 10.58
CA TYR A 75 4.23 1.82 11.05
C TYR A 75 5.23 2.96 11.20
N SER A 76 5.96 3.01 12.32
CA SER A 76 7.05 3.97 12.50
C SER A 76 8.10 3.38 13.43
N ASP A 77 9.34 3.25 12.96
CA ASP A 77 10.50 2.88 13.77
C ASP A 77 10.30 1.62 14.64
N GLY A 78 9.66 0.59 14.07
CA GLY A 78 9.35 -0.66 14.78
C GLY A 78 7.96 -0.70 15.42
N ASP A 79 7.32 0.45 15.61
CA ASP A 79 6.00 0.53 16.23
C ASP A 79 4.88 0.06 15.31
N SER A 80 3.87 -0.58 15.92
CA SER A 80 2.64 -1.05 15.27
C SER A 80 1.42 -0.51 16.03
N PRO A 81 1.16 0.81 16.00
CA PRO A 81 0.20 1.47 16.89
C PRO A 81 -1.24 1.03 16.69
N TYR A 82 -1.56 0.45 15.53
CA TYR A 82 -2.90 0.00 15.16
C TYR A 82 -3.02 -1.52 15.00
N GLY A 83 -2.01 -2.28 15.42
CA GLY A 83 -2.00 -3.74 15.31
C GLY A 83 -1.35 -4.26 14.02
N ARG A 84 -1.53 -5.56 13.77
CA ARG A 84 -0.93 -6.26 12.61
C ARG A 84 -1.98 -7.14 11.93
N PHE A 85 -2.22 -6.90 10.64
CA PHE A 85 -3.29 -7.57 9.90
C PHE A 85 -2.70 -8.53 8.88
N THR A 86 -2.89 -9.83 9.10
CA THR A 86 -2.43 -10.88 8.17
C THR A 86 -3.37 -11.04 6.99
N ALA A 87 -2.85 -11.30 5.79
CA ALA A 87 -3.69 -11.59 4.62
C ALA A 87 -4.55 -12.85 4.83
N SER A 88 -5.81 -12.77 4.42
CA SER A 88 -6.75 -13.90 4.31
C SER A 88 -6.97 -14.30 2.85
N ASP A 89 -6.94 -13.32 1.93
CA ASP A 89 -7.05 -13.55 0.49
C ASP A 89 -6.25 -12.50 -0.28
N MET A 90 -5.75 -12.88 -1.46
CA MET A 90 -4.98 -12.00 -2.34
C MET A 90 -5.49 -12.13 -3.77
N LEU A 91 -5.83 -10.99 -4.37
CA LEU A 91 -6.40 -10.93 -5.70
C LEU A 91 -5.54 -10.05 -6.60
N VAL A 92 -5.11 -10.60 -7.73
CA VAL A 92 -4.40 -9.88 -8.79
C VAL A 92 -5.17 -9.99 -10.10
N ALA A 93 -4.95 -9.04 -11.00
CA ALA A 93 -5.52 -9.10 -12.33
C ALA A 93 -5.02 -10.36 -13.10
N PRO A 94 -5.85 -10.96 -13.97
CA PRO A 94 -5.43 -12.09 -14.79
C PRO A 94 -4.21 -11.78 -15.67
N GLN A 95 -4.08 -10.54 -16.15
CA GLN A 95 -2.96 -10.06 -16.95
C GLN A 95 -1.65 -10.14 -16.16
N TRP A 96 -1.63 -9.66 -14.91
CA TRP A 96 -0.49 -9.85 -14.01
C TRP A 96 -0.18 -11.34 -13.79
N SER A 97 -1.20 -12.10 -13.37
CA SER A 97 -1.04 -13.51 -12.99
C SER A 97 -0.58 -14.43 -14.13
N ARG A 98 -0.94 -14.11 -15.39
CA ARG A 98 -0.69 -14.98 -16.55
C ARG A 98 0.42 -14.47 -17.46
N GLN A 99 0.69 -13.17 -17.47
CA GLN A 99 1.61 -12.55 -18.42
C GLN A 99 2.69 -11.71 -17.74
N ALA A 100 2.57 -11.42 -16.45
CA ALA A 100 3.40 -10.43 -15.75
C ALA A 100 3.37 -9.07 -16.47
N ASP A 101 2.17 -8.65 -16.88
CA ASP A 101 1.96 -7.35 -17.53
C ASP A 101 1.97 -6.24 -16.48
N ASP A 102 3.03 -5.43 -16.48
CA ASP A 102 3.24 -4.32 -15.54
C ASP A 102 2.11 -3.27 -15.58
N SER A 103 1.37 -3.18 -16.70
CA SER A 103 0.19 -2.30 -16.79
C SER A 103 -0.93 -2.70 -15.82
N TYR A 104 -0.84 -3.91 -15.28
CA TYR A 104 -1.78 -4.50 -14.33
C TYR A 104 -1.11 -4.90 -13.02
N ASP A 105 0.04 -4.30 -12.67
CA ASP A 105 0.76 -4.52 -11.40
C ASP A 105 0.03 -3.88 -10.21
N PHE A 106 -1.19 -4.34 -9.93
CA PHE A 106 -1.97 -3.97 -8.77
C PHE A 106 -2.65 -5.21 -8.16
N ALA A 107 -2.84 -5.18 -6.85
CA ALA A 107 -3.52 -6.22 -6.09
C ALA A 107 -4.52 -5.62 -5.12
N MET A 108 -5.60 -6.36 -4.89
CA MET A 108 -6.46 -6.19 -3.73
C MET A 108 -6.14 -7.30 -2.74
N VAL A 109 -5.84 -6.96 -1.49
CA VAL A 109 -5.56 -7.93 -0.43
C VAL A 109 -6.62 -7.79 0.64
N VAL A 110 -7.31 -8.89 0.93
CA VAL A 110 -8.23 -8.96 2.07
C VAL A 110 -7.43 -9.44 3.27
N VAL A 111 -7.58 -8.77 4.40
CA VAL A 111 -6.90 -9.13 5.64
C VAL A 111 -7.87 -9.68 6.69
N ASN A 112 -7.34 -10.51 7.58
CA ASN A 112 -8.05 -10.91 8.80
C ASN A 112 -8.26 -9.72 9.73
N THR A 113 -9.19 -9.84 10.67
CA THR A 113 -9.31 -8.90 11.77
C THR A 113 -8.14 -9.05 12.76
N ASP A 114 -7.80 -7.95 13.43
CA ASP A 114 -6.84 -7.89 14.54
C ASP A 114 -7.64 -7.63 15.82
N ASP A 115 -7.56 -8.56 16.77
CA ASP A 115 -8.41 -8.57 17.97
C ASP A 115 -9.91 -8.37 17.67
N GLY A 116 -10.40 -9.05 16.64
CA GLY A 116 -11.80 -8.99 16.21
C GLY A 116 -12.21 -7.68 15.54
N THR A 117 -11.31 -6.71 15.38
CA THR A 117 -11.59 -5.43 14.72
C THR A 117 -11.11 -5.45 13.26
N SER A 118 -11.93 -4.98 12.32
CA SER A 118 -11.50 -4.82 10.93
C SER A 118 -10.49 -3.69 10.79
N VAL A 119 -9.63 -3.75 9.77
CA VAL A 119 -8.62 -2.70 9.54
C VAL A 119 -9.29 -1.35 9.26
N GLN A 120 -10.36 -1.30 8.47
CA GLN A 120 -11.05 -0.04 8.17
C GLN A 120 -11.78 0.53 9.39
N ASP A 121 -12.30 -0.30 10.30
CA ASP A 121 -12.82 0.17 11.60
C ASP A 121 -11.72 0.80 12.46
N ARG A 122 -10.52 0.22 12.42
CA ARG A 122 -9.40 0.65 13.26
C ARG A 122 -8.78 1.97 12.77
N VAL A 123 -8.59 2.13 11.46
CA VAL A 123 -7.80 3.25 10.91
C VAL A 123 -8.53 4.14 9.89
N GLY A 124 -9.75 3.77 9.52
CA GLY A 124 -10.48 4.39 8.40
C GLY A 124 -10.05 3.81 7.05
N SER A 125 -10.43 4.48 5.97
CA SER A 125 -10.10 4.06 4.60
C SER A 125 -9.93 5.25 3.66
N GLN A 126 -9.20 5.03 2.58
CA GLN A 126 -9.15 5.93 1.43
C GLN A 126 -10.23 5.57 0.41
N ARG A 127 -10.76 6.57 -0.28
CA ARG A 127 -11.61 6.32 -1.46
C ARG A 127 -10.73 5.89 -2.62
N ILE A 128 -11.23 4.95 -3.43
CA ILE A 128 -10.59 4.52 -4.67
C ILE A 128 -11.43 4.97 -5.87
N ALA A 129 -10.77 5.34 -6.96
CA ALA A 129 -11.42 5.80 -8.18
C ALA A 129 -10.80 5.12 -9.40
N PHE A 130 -11.64 4.79 -10.37
CA PHE A 130 -11.24 4.15 -11.63
C PHE A 130 -11.78 4.97 -12.80
N GLY A 131 -11.07 4.99 -13.93
CA GLY A 131 -11.48 5.73 -15.13
C GLY A 131 -11.60 7.25 -14.92
N SER A 132 -10.98 7.79 -13.86
CA SER A 132 -11.12 9.21 -13.49
C SER A 132 -10.22 10.15 -14.29
N TRP A 133 -9.19 9.61 -14.93
CA TRP A 133 -8.19 10.37 -15.67
C TRP A 133 -8.27 10.01 -17.16
N THR A 134 -8.41 11.02 -18.01
CA THR A 134 -8.26 10.88 -19.46
C THR A 134 -6.78 11.00 -19.83
N GLU A 135 -6.36 10.42 -20.95
CA GLU A 135 -4.97 10.59 -21.44
C GLU A 135 -4.58 12.05 -21.67
N GLU A 136 -5.56 12.90 -21.99
CA GLU A 136 -5.38 14.34 -22.11
C GLU A 136 -5.03 14.97 -20.75
N LYS A 137 -5.83 14.71 -19.71
CA LYS A 137 -5.55 15.21 -18.35
C LYS A 137 -4.21 14.71 -17.82
N VAL A 138 -3.85 13.46 -18.08
CA VAL A 138 -2.55 12.91 -17.69
C VAL A 138 -1.41 13.66 -18.40
N ARG A 139 -1.57 14.00 -19.68
CA ARG A 139 -0.59 14.81 -20.45
C ARG A 139 -0.47 16.24 -19.95
N GLU A 140 -1.57 16.85 -19.51
CA GLU A 140 -1.58 18.20 -18.95
C GLU A 140 -0.88 18.30 -17.59
N GLY A 141 -0.62 17.16 -16.95
CA GLY A 141 -0.01 17.08 -15.63
C GLY A 141 -1.08 17.08 -14.56
N VAL A 142 -1.20 15.95 -13.86
CA VAL A 142 -2.05 15.82 -12.69
C VAL A 142 -1.17 15.83 -11.47
N GLN A 143 -1.41 16.74 -10.53
CA GLN A 143 -0.77 16.69 -9.23
C GLN A 143 -1.23 15.42 -8.50
N VAL A 144 -0.29 14.54 -8.21
CA VAL A 144 -0.52 13.32 -7.43
C VAL A 144 0.37 13.32 -6.20
N TYR A 145 0.01 12.51 -5.21
CA TYR A 145 0.85 12.19 -4.07
C TYR A 145 1.04 10.70 -4.02
N ALA A 146 2.28 10.25 -4.04
CA ALA A 146 2.62 8.85 -3.83
C ALA A 146 3.19 8.70 -2.41
N PHE A 147 2.73 7.72 -1.65
CA PHE A 147 3.16 7.46 -0.29
C PHE A 147 3.71 6.05 -0.16
N GLY A 148 4.79 5.87 0.62
CA GLY A 148 5.39 4.55 0.80
C GLY A 148 6.45 4.45 1.88
N TYR A 149 6.84 3.22 2.18
CA TYR A 149 7.93 2.84 3.09
C TYR A 149 9.13 2.32 2.29
N PRO A 150 9.91 3.19 1.62
CA PRO A 150 11.07 2.76 0.84
C PRO A 150 12.11 2.12 1.75
N SER A 151 12.65 0.96 1.33
CA SER A 151 13.58 0.16 2.14
C SER A 151 14.96 -0.03 1.48
N SER A 152 15.17 0.55 0.30
CA SER A 152 16.47 0.62 -0.37
C SER A 152 17.26 1.85 0.10
N SER A 153 18.58 1.73 0.18
CA SER A 153 19.47 2.85 0.53
C SER A 153 19.17 4.10 -0.33
N PRO A 154 19.09 5.31 0.26
CA PRO A 154 19.45 5.66 1.65
C PRO A 154 18.36 5.39 2.70
N TYR A 155 17.21 4.84 2.30
CA TYR A 155 16.09 4.58 3.18
C TYR A 155 16.23 3.23 3.91
N ARG A 156 15.56 3.12 5.07
CA ARG A 156 15.52 1.89 5.89
C ARG A 156 14.12 1.31 6.05
N GLY A 157 13.12 1.94 5.43
CA GLY A 157 11.72 1.56 5.57
C GLY A 157 11.15 1.79 6.97
N GLU A 158 11.75 2.66 7.76
CA GLU A 158 11.37 2.96 9.16
C GLU A 158 10.24 3.99 9.24
N HIS A 159 10.07 4.83 8.22
CA HIS A 159 9.12 5.94 8.23
C HIS A 159 8.32 6.01 6.93
N LEU A 160 7.18 6.69 6.97
CA LEU A 160 6.39 7.02 5.79
C LEU A 160 7.09 8.14 5.01
N HIS A 161 7.26 7.94 3.71
CA HIS A 161 7.77 8.92 2.76
C HIS A 161 6.71 9.25 1.71
N TYR A 162 6.92 10.37 1.01
CA TYR A 162 6.07 10.75 -0.10
C TYR A 162 6.83 11.40 -1.26
N CYS A 163 6.23 11.37 -2.43
CA CYS A 163 6.59 12.17 -3.61
C CYS A 163 5.36 12.89 -4.14
N SER A 164 5.55 14.04 -4.80
CA SER A 164 4.46 14.81 -5.42
C SER A 164 4.93 15.69 -6.55
#